data_AF-A0A7K4WSL7-F1
#
_entry.id   AF-A0A7K4WSL7-F1
#
_cell.length_a   1.000
_cell.length_b   1.000
_cell.length_c   1.000
_cell.angle_alpha   90.00
_cell.angle_beta   90.00
_cell.angle_gamma   90.00
#
_symmetry.space_group_name_H-M   'P 1'
#
loop_
_entity.id
_entity.type
_entity.pdbx_description
1 polymer ?
#
loop_
_entity_poly.entity_id
_entity_poly.type
_entity_poly.pdbx_seq_one_letter_code
_entity_poly.pdbx_strand_id
1 'polypeptide(L)'
;LAFATHNNSFVFCFSGEVTEEEKNLSRTLMKYWANFARNGNPNGEGLVEWPSYNLNEEYLQINLKQKKARKLREEKVVFWRKLMLEKANNQRTENKKINSEL
;
A
#
# COMPACT_ATOMS: atom_id res chain seq x y z
N LEU A 1 -1.78 0.37 15.22
CA LEU A 1 -2.07 1.01 13.92
C LEU A 1 -1.28 0.30 12.82
N ALA A 2 -1.93 -0.62 12.09
CA ALA A 2 -1.43 -1.19 10.85
C ALA A 2 -2.67 -1.72 10.13
N PHE A 3 -3.19 -0.96 9.16
CA PHE A 3 -4.36 -1.39 8.40
C PHE A 3 -3.89 -2.18 7.18
N ALA A 4 -3.98 -3.50 7.26
CA ALA A 4 -4.14 -4.37 6.11
C ALA A 4 -5.57 -4.92 6.19
N THR A 5 -6.43 -4.55 5.24
CA THR A 5 -7.85 -4.92 5.26
C THR A 5 -8.06 -6.41 5.02
N HIS A 6 -9.11 -6.93 5.68
CA HIS A 6 -9.75 -8.24 5.60
C HIS A 6 -9.30 -9.15 4.44
N ASN A 7 -8.73 -10.29 4.82
CA ASN A 7 -8.26 -11.42 4.00
C ASN A 7 -6.78 -11.35 3.59
N ASN A 8 -5.93 -11.69 4.57
CA ASN A 8 -4.48 -11.84 4.52
C ASN A 8 -3.66 -10.56 4.66
N SER A 9 -3.24 -10.26 5.89
CA SER A 9 -1.82 -10.22 6.27
C SER A 9 -1.73 -9.94 7.77
N PHE A 10 -0.75 -10.57 8.43
CA PHE A 10 -0.41 -10.40 9.84
C PHE A 10 -1.19 -11.22 10.89
N VAL A 11 -1.76 -12.36 10.51
CA VAL A 11 -1.95 -13.48 11.45
C VAL A 11 -1.10 -14.64 10.93
N PHE A 12 0.18 -14.62 11.31
CA PHE A 12 1.15 -15.66 10.96
C PHE A 12 1.15 -16.82 11.95
N CYS A 13 0.12 -16.93 12.79
CA CYS A 13 0.01 -18.00 13.77
C CYS A 13 -1.40 -18.59 13.75
N PHE A 14 -1.43 -19.92 13.82
CA PHE A 14 -2.58 -20.81 13.97
C PHE A 14 -3.21 -21.28 12.66
N SER A 15 -3.00 -22.57 12.37
CA SER A 15 -3.75 -23.47 11.46
C SER A 15 -3.25 -23.76 10.03
N GLY A 16 -1.94 -23.63 9.75
CA GLY A 16 -1.32 -24.23 8.56
C GLY A 16 0.19 -24.42 8.72
N GLU A 17 0.77 -25.43 8.07
CA GLU A 17 2.22 -25.57 8.00
C GLU A 17 2.81 -24.35 7.30
N VAL A 18 3.53 -23.54 8.06
CA VAL A 18 4.23 -22.37 7.53
C VAL A 18 5.48 -22.85 6.78
N THR A 19 5.56 -22.50 5.50
CA THR A 19 6.72 -22.81 4.66
C THR A 19 7.97 -22.05 5.12
N GLU A 20 9.16 -22.57 4.81
CA GLU A 20 10.40 -21.90 5.26
C GLU A 20 10.59 -20.55 4.55
N GLU A 21 10.10 -20.43 3.32
CA GLU A 21 10.07 -19.19 2.55
C GLU A 21 9.22 -18.12 3.22
N GLU A 22 8.07 -18.50 3.78
CA GLU A 22 7.19 -17.60 4.52
C GLU A 22 7.82 -17.16 5.85
N LYS A 23 8.51 -18.06 6.57
CA LYS A 23 9.26 -17.68 7.78
C LYS A 23 10.38 -16.70 7.42
N ASN A 24 11.06 -16.94 6.30
CA ASN A 24 12.12 -16.04 5.84
C ASN A 24 11.57 -14.66 5.43
N LEU A 25 10.41 -14.63 4.78
CA LEU A 25 9.68 -13.40 4.47
C LEU A 25 9.33 -12.63 5.75
N SER A 26 8.79 -13.32 6.76
CA SER A 26 8.45 -12.73 8.06
C SER A 26 9.68 -12.12 8.75
N ARG A 27 10.80 -12.87 8.82
CA ARG A 27 12.08 -12.36 9.35
C ARG A 27 12.57 -11.13 8.61
N THR A 28 12.44 -11.12 7.29
CA THR A 28 12.82 -9.98 6.43
C THR A 28 11.95 -8.76 6.72
N LEU A 29 10.63 -8.93 6.84
CA LEU A 29 9.70 -7.85 7.18
C LEU A 29 9.96 -7.26 8.56
N MET A 30 10.18 -8.11 9.56
CA MET A 30 10.53 -7.65 10.92
C MET A 30 11.80 -6.81 10.93
N LYS A 31 12.81 -7.16 10.11
CA LYS A 31 14.03 -6.34 9.98
C LYS A 31 13.75 -4.96 9.38
N TYR A 32 12.99 -4.86 8.29
CA TYR A 32 12.61 -3.56 7.71
C TYR A 32 11.87 -2.69 8.74
N TRP A 33 10.89 -3.26 9.43
CA TRP A 33 10.11 -2.53 10.43
C TRP A 33 10.94 -2.10 11.65
N ALA A 34 11.85 -2.96 12.12
CA ALA A 34 12.74 -2.64 13.23
C ALA A 34 13.72 -1.50 12.87
N ASN A 35 14.29 -1.52 11.66
CA ASN A 35 15.15 -0.44 11.17
C ASN A 35 14.37 0.87 11.05
N PHE A 36 13.18 0.81 10.43
CA PHE A 36 12.30 1.96 10.29
C PHE A 36 11.91 2.56 11.65
N ALA A 37 11.54 1.73 12.62
CA ALA A 37 11.22 2.20 13.97
C ALA A 37 12.41 2.85 14.69
N ARG A 38 13.65 2.42 14.38
CA ARG A 38 14.87 2.93 15.02
C ARG A 38 15.32 4.29 14.47
N ASN A 39 15.26 4.49 13.16
CA ASN A 39 15.87 5.67 12.51
C ASN A 39 15.06 6.26 11.34
N GLY A 40 13.84 5.76 11.09
CA GLY A 40 13.00 6.19 9.97
C GLY A 40 13.42 5.63 8.60
N ASN A 41 14.50 4.84 8.52
CA ASN A 41 14.98 4.20 7.30
C ASN A 41 14.83 2.67 7.42
N PRO A 42 14.01 2.02 6.59
CA PRO A 42 13.82 0.57 6.66
C PRO A 42 15.05 -0.23 6.21
N ASN A 43 15.99 0.39 5.49
CA ASN A 43 17.13 -0.29 4.87
C ASN A 43 18.19 -0.78 5.88
N GLY A 44 18.92 -1.83 5.51
CA GLY A 44 19.98 -2.43 6.31
C GLY A 44 20.71 -3.55 5.56
N GLU A 45 21.76 -4.09 6.18
CA GLU A 45 22.58 -5.14 5.58
C GLU A 45 21.76 -6.42 5.29
N GLY A 46 21.99 -7.01 4.11
CA GLY A 46 21.30 -8.23 3.68
C GLY A 46 19.84 -8.05 3.27
N LEU A 47 19.35 -6.80 3.19
CA LEU A 47 18.02 -6.48 2.70
C LEU A 47 18.09 -5.92 1.28
N VAL A 48 17.04 -6.17 0.50
CA VAL A 48 16.84 -5.46 -0.77
C VAL A 48 16.55 -4.00 -0.44
N GLU A 49 17.16 -3.08 -1.18
CA GLU A 49 16.90 -1.66 -0.93
C GLU A 49 15.42 -1.33 -1.16
N TRP A 50 14.80 -0.77 -0.12
CA TRP A 50 13.47 -0.18 -0.15
C TRP A 50 13.62 1.30 -0.51
N PRO A 51 13.23 1.70 -1.74
CA PRO A 51 13.37 3.07 -2.19
C PRO A 51 12.43 4.02 -1.43
N SER A 52 12.90 5.23 -1.16
CA SER A 52 12.04 6.27 -0.61
C SER A 52 10.98 6.66 -1.64
N TYR A 53 9.72 6.76 -1.21
CA TYR A 53 8.64 7.16 -2.10
C TYR A 53 8.78 8.64 -2.46
N ASN A 54 9.03 8.92 -3.74
CA ASN A 54 9.25 10.26 -4.29
C ASN A 54 8.44 10.45 -5.59
N LEU A 55 8.76 11.47 -6.39
CA LEU A 55 8.09 11.76 -7.67
C LEU A 55 8.16 10.61 -8.70
N ASN A 56 9.13 9.70 -8.56
CA ASN A 56 9.26 8.50 -9.38
C ASN A 56 8.30 7.38 -8.93
N GLU A 57 7.59 7.56 -7.81
CA GLU A 57 6.63 6.63 -7.21
C GLU A 57 7.18 5.22 -7.04
N GLU A 58 8.46 5.13 -6.66
CA GLU A 58 9.14 3.86 -6.42
C GLU A 58 8.69 3.25 -5.10
N TYR A 59 8.51 1.93 -5.09
CA TYR A 59 8.09 1.19 -3.92
C TYR A 59 8.70 -0.22 -3.93
N LEU A 60 8.74 -0.84 -2.75
CA LEU A 60 9.15 -2.23 -2.60
C LEU A 60 7.92 -3.15 -2.68
N GLN A 61 7.95 -4.11 -3.60
CA GLN A 61 7.00 -5.22 -3.60
C GLN A 61 7.39 -6.23 -2.53
N ILE A 62 6.54 -6.35 -1.52
CA ILE A 62 6.66 -7.37 -0.48
C ILE A 62 5.96 -8.64 -0.97
N ASN A 63 6.75 -9.59 -1.44
CA ASN A 63 6.37 -10.95 -1.82
C ASN A 63 7.48 -11.91 -1.34
N LEU A 64 7.38 -13.22 -1.61
CA LEU A 64 8.45 -14.19 -1.32
C LEU A 64 9.82 -13.74 -1.84
N LYS A 65 9.84 -13.03 -2.97
CA LYS A 65 11.03 -12.32 -3.48
C LYS A 65 10.72 -10.82 -3.56
N GLN A 66 11.51 -10.03 -2.84
CA GLN A 66 11.36 -8.58 -2.80
C GLN A 66 11.90 -7.97 -4.10
N LYS A 67 11.15 -7.05 -4.69
CA LYS A 67 11.53 -6.35 -5.92
C LYS A 67 11.14 -4.89 -5.86
N LYS A 68 11.98 -4.02 -6.39
CA LYS A 68 11.62 -2.62 -6.62
C LYS A 68 10.64 -2.54 -7.79
N ALA A 69 9.65 -1.69 -7.66
CA ALA A 69 8.71 -1.38 -8.71
C ALA A 69 8.33 0.10 -8.63
N ARG A 70 7.55 0.57 -9.59
CA ARG A 70 7.12 1.97 -9.69
C ARG A 70 5.63 2.05 -9.99
N LYS A 71 5.01 3.17 -9.61
CA LYS A 71 3.64 3.53 -10.00
C LYS A 71 2.60 2.48 -9.60
N LEU A 72 2.45 2.26 -8.30
CA LEU A 72 1.57 1.23 -7.75
C LEU A 72 0.11 1.43 -8.20
N ARG A 73 -0.40 0.50 -9.01
CA ARG A 73 -1.81 0.46 -9.48
C ARG A 73 -2.25 1.76 -10.18
N GLU A 74 -1.37 2.40 -10.93
CA GLU A 74 -1.60 3.70 -11.60
C GLU A 74 -2.96 3.77 -12.32
N GLU A 75 -3.29 2.79 -13.16
CA GLU A 75 -4.55 2.75 -13.92
C GLU A 75 -5.79 2.80 -13.00
N LYS A 76 -5.77 2.06 -11.88
CA LYS A 76 -6.87 2.06 -10.92
C LYS A 76 -6.96 3.38 -10.19
N VAL A 77 -5.82 3.97 -9.81
CA VAL A 77 -5.78 5.29 -9.15
C VAL A 77 -6.34 6.37 -10.07
N VAL A 78 -5.95 6.36 -11.35
CA VAL A 78 -6.47 7.28 -12.37
C VAL A 78 -7.98 7.10 -12.55
N PHE A 79 -8.45 5.86 -12.70
CA PHE A 79 -9.87 5.54 -12.84
C PHE A 79 -10.69 6.07 -11.66
N TRP A 80 -10.31 5.71 -10.42
CA TRP A 80 -11.05 6.12 -9.23
C TRP A 80 -11.00 7.63 -9.01
N ARG A 81 -9.87 8.28 -9.29
CA ARG A 81 -9.77 9.75 -9.23
C ARG A 81 -10.77 10.41 -10.17
N LYS A 82 -10.84 9.94 -11.43
CA LYS A 82 -11.79 10.45 -12.42
C LYS A 82 -13.24 10.25 -11.95
N LEU A 83 -13.57 9.02 -11.53
CA LEU A 83 -14.93 8.67 -11.11
C LEU A 83 -15.39 9.49 -9.91
N MET A 84 -14.52 9.70 -8.92
CA MET A 84 -14.85 10.47 -7.72
C MET A 84 -15.05 11.95 -8.03
N LEU A 85 -14.26 12.54 -8.95
CA LEU A 85 -14.43 13.93 -9.38
C LEU A 85 -15.73 14.13 -10.15
N GLU A 86 -16.06 13.20 -11.05
CA GLU A 86 -17.32 13.23 -11.79
C GLU A 86 -18.52 13.19 -10.85
N LYS A 87 -18.52 12.27 -9.88
CA LYS A 87 -19.59 12.16 -8.88
C LYS A 87 -19.75 13.45 -8.06
N ALA A 88 -18.65 14.06 -7.63
CA ALA A 88 -18.68 15.31 -6.87
C ALA A 88 -19.24 16.49 -7.68
N ASN A 89 -18.92 16.56 -8.97
CA ASN A 89 -19.42 17.62 -9.86
C ASN A 89 -20.90 17.46 -10.19
N ASN A 90 -21.37 16.23 -10.41
CA ASN A 90 -22.77 15.94 -10.69
C ASN A 90 -23.65 16.31 -9.48
N GLN A 91 -23.23 15.94 -8.27
CA GLN A 91 -23.90 16.34 -7.02
C GLN A 91 -23.97 17.86 -6.86
N ARG A 92 -22.88 18.59 -7.12
CA ARG A 92 -22.89 20.07 -7.08
C ARG A 92 -23.86 20.67 -8.10
N THR A 93 -23.99 20.05 -9.26
CA THR A 93 -24.86 20.53 -10.34
C THR A 93 -26.33 20.28 -10.01
N GLU A 94 -26.65 19.11 -9.45
CA GLU A 94 -27.99 18.78 -8.95
C GLU A 94 -28.42 19.72 -7.81
N ASN A 95 -27.55 19.94 -6.82
CA ASN A 95 -27.84 20.84 -5.70
C ASN A 95 -28.07 22.29 -6.15
N LYS A 96 -27.36 22.76 -7.19
CA LYS A 96 -27.58 24.10 -7.76
C LYS A 96 -28.93 24.20 -8.48
N LYS A 97 -29.35 23.16 -9.20
CA LYS A 97 -30.65 23.12 -9.90
C LYS A 97 -31.81 23.18 -8.90
N ILE A 98 -31.74 22.36 -7.85
CA ILE A 98 -32.76 22.33 -6.78
C ILE A 98 -32.90 23.71 -6.12
N ASN A 99 -31.79 24.38 -5.81
CA ASN A 99 -31.81 25.70 -5.19
C ASN A 99 -32.25 26.85 -6.12
N SER A 100 -32.30 26.62 -7.45
CA SER A 100 -32.79 27.61 -8.42
C SER A 100 -34.26 27.41 -8.81
N GLU A 101 -34.85 26.27 -8.45
CA GLU A 101 -36.25 25.92 -8.71
C GLU A 101 -37.15 26.19 -7.48
N LEU A 102 -36.56 26.60 -6.35
CA LEU A 102 -37.21 27.12 -5.14
C LEU A 102 -37.13 28.65 -5.12
#